data_AF-A0A836EXC7-F1
#
_entry.id   AF-A0A836EXC7-F1
#
_cell.length_a   1.000
_cell.length_b   1.000
_cell.length_c   1.000
_cell.angle_alpha   90.00
_cell.angle_beta   90.00
_cell.angle_gamma   90.00
#
_symmetry.space_group_name_H-M   'P 1'
#
loop_
_entity.id
_entity.type
_entity.pdbx_description
1 polymer ?
#
loop_
_entity_poly.entity_id
_entity_poly.type
_entity_poly.pdbx_seq_one_letter_code
_entity_poly.pdbx_strand_id
1 'polypeptide(L)'
;MENFAEDVARLCIEKYNFLKKTGKPNAREWTVLSGIVLKNADCSLSVVALATGTKCLGNSELSKGSQEEKGSRLSDSHAEVLSRRAFIRYLYDQIDLTLNDSGSAIFSRNDKNKIELNSNISFHFFSSQTPCGDCSIFPKLETNGPSPCKIRRVNKDANGHGIVESYYKDVHRTGAKCVKGEEAQDPHLPGADYHIVGPLRTKPGRGDPTSSLSCSDKIAKWLLLGLQGSLLSLLIPPIKLESITIGGNSPFSLDAMERGLYKRFNNKLVRVNIFQAKTVFVHKKGQQRSDPCPISIIWCAVRNRFCIQCIRDSSCRQKARDNKKEKRQ
;
A
#
# COMPACT_ATOMS: atom_id res chain seq x y z
N MET A 1 11.01 -1.57 -21.91
CA MET A 1 10.40 -1.85 -20.59
C MET A 1 10.71 -0.77 -19.56
N GLU A 2 11.94 -0.27 -19.45
CA GLU A 2 12.30 0.79 -18.49
C GLU A 2 11.43 2.06 -18.64
N ASN A 3 11.13 2.47 -19.88
CA ASN A 3 10.24 3.61 -20.16
C ASN A 3 8.81 3.41 -19.62
N PHE A 4 8.29 2.18 -19.65
CA PHE A 4 6.93 1.88 -19.22
C PHE A 4 6.73 2.10 -17.71
N ALA A 5 7.69 1.65 -16.90
CA ALA A 5 7.65 1.83 -15.45
C ALA A 5 7.72 3.33 -15.10
N GLU A 6 8.55 4.10 -15.80
CA GLU A 6 8.60 5.56 -15.64
C GLU A 6 7.28 6.22 -16.02
N ASP A 7 6.68 5.87 -17.16
CA ASP A 7 5.43 6.47 -17.60
C ASP A 7 4.29 6.20 -16.61
N VAL A 8 4.16 4.98 -16.09
CA VAL A 8 3.18 4.64 -15.05
C VAL A 8 3.39 5.49 -13.79
N ALA A 9 4.64 5.59 -13.30
CA ALA A 9 4.95 6.36 -12.11
C ALA A 9 4.71 7.86 -12.31
N ARG A 10 5.16 8.40 -13.45
CA ARG A 10 5.03 9.80 -13.84
C ARG A 10 3.56 10.20 -13.97
N LEU A 11 2.74 9.40 -14.65
CA LEU A 11 1.30 9.67 -14.79
C LEU A 11 0.59 9.73 -13.43
N CYS A 12 0.87 8.80 -12.52
CA CYS A 12 0.29 8.83 -11.17
C CYS A 12 0.73 10.07 -10.39
N ILE A 13 2.01 10.46 -10.48
CA ILE A 13 2.56 11.63 -9.77
C ILE A 13 2.07 12.95 -10.38
N GLU A 14 2.01 13.06 -11.70
CA GLU A 14 1.44 14.21 -12.41
C GLU A 14 -0.05 14.38 -12.07
N LYS A 15 -0.83 13.29 -12.09
CA LYS A 15 -2.24 13.33 -11.66
C LYS A 15 -2.35 13.79 -10.21
N TYR A 16 -1.53 13.27 -9.30
CA TYR A 16 -1.49 13.73 -7.91
C TYR A 16 -1.17 15.23 -7.81
N ASN A 17 -0.18 15.71 -8.56
CA ASN A 17 0.24 17.11 -8.55
C ASN A 17 -0.88 18.04 -9.03
N PHE A 18 -1.65 17.62 -10.02
CA PHE A 18 -2.82 18.35 -10.53
C PHE A 18 -3.97 18.46 -9.50
N LEU A 19 -4.08 17.52 -8.54
CA LEU A 19 -5.11 17.61 -7.49
C LEU A 19 -4.91 18.87 -6.63
N LYS A 20 -6.03 19.37 -6.07
CA LYS A 20 -6.03 20.50 -5.12
C LYS A 20 -5.05 20.24 -3.96
N LYS A 21 -4.53 21.33 -3.36
CA LYS A 21 -3.60 21.23 -2.22
C LYS A 21 -4.25 20.63 -0.96
N THR A 22 -5.59 20.66 -0.85
CA THR A 22 -6.34 20.10 0.27
C THR A 22 -6.03 18.62 0.48
N GLY A 23 -5.61 18.26 1.70
CA GLY A 23 -5.25 16.88 2.07
C GLY A 23 -3.83 16.46 1.68
N LYS A 24 -3.07 17.30 0.95
CA LYS A 24 -1.65 17.02 0.68
C LYS A 24 -0.82 17.28 1.95
N PRO A 25 0.28 16.53 2.15
CA PRO A 25 1.16 16.71 3.30
C PRO A 25 1.73 18.13 3.42
N ASN A 26 1.78 18.67 4.64
CA ASN A 26 2.55 19.88 4.93
C ASN A 26 4.08 19.60 4.91
N ALA A 27 4.93 20.59 5.21
CA ALA A 27 6.39 20.47 5.14
C ALA A 27 7.00 19.35 6.02
N ARG A 28 6.38 19.00 7.15
CA ARG A 28 6.85 17.94 8.07
C ARG A 28 6.15 16.60 7.83
N GLU A 29 5.07 16.61 7.07
CA GLU A 29 4.27 15.42 6.83
C GLU A 29 4.77 14.62 5.63
N TRP A 30 4.59 13.30 5.68
CA TRP A 30 4.79 12.40 4.55
C TRP A 30 3.56 11.52 4.33
N THR A 31 3.42 10.99 3.13
CA THR A 31 2.42 9.98 2.80
C THR A 31 2.99 8.98 1.79
N VAL A 32 2.20 7.97 1.47
CA VAL A 32 2.42 7.07 0.33
C VAL A 32 1.38 7.44 -0.72
N LEU A 33 1.77 7.43 -1.99
CA LEU A 33 0.90 7.51 -3.15
C LEU A 33 0.81 6.13 -3.82
N SER A 34 -0.40 5.72 -4.19
CA SER A 34 -0.63 4.55 -5.04
C SER A 34 -1.68 4.86 -6.10
N GLY A 35 -1.66 4.15 -7.22
CA GLY A 35 -2.59 4.35 -8.32
C GLY A 35 -2.79 3.10 -9.16
N ILE A 36 -3.85 3.11 -9.97
CA ILE A 36 -4.12 2.13 -11.00
C ILE A 36 -4.21 2.86 -12.33
N VAL A 37 -3.40 2.41 -13.29
CA VAL A 37 -3.31 2.92 -14.65
C VAL A 37 -3.93 1.90 -15.59
N LEU A 38 -4.81 2.36 -16.46
CA LEU A 38 -5.36 1.61 -17.58
C LEU A 38 -4.45 1.83 -18.79
N LYS A 39 -4.03 0.74 -19.42
CA LYS A 39 -3.50 0.74 -20.78
C LYS A 39 -4.64 0.37 -21.74
N ASN A 40 -4.94 1.28 -22.66
CA ASN A 40 -5.97 1.09 -23.67
C ASN A 40 -5.42 0.28 -24.87
N ALA A 41 -6.32 -0.14 -25.76
CA ALA A 41 -5.97 -0.89 -26.97
C ALA A 41 -5.04 -0.11 -27.92
N ASP A 42 -5.14 1.22 -27.93
CA ASP A 42 -4.24 2.13 -28.66
C ASP A 42 -2.88 2.34 -27.96
N CYS A 43 -2.60 1.56 -26.91
CA CYS A 43 -1.44 1.68 -26.02
C CYS A 43 -1.35 2.99 -25.22
N SER A 44 -2.36 3.85 -25.25
CA SER A 44 -2.42 5.04 -24.39
C SER A 44 -2.57 4.63 -22.92
N LEU A 45 -1.98 5.41 -22.02
CA LEU A 45 -2.01 5.19 -20.59
C LEU A 45 -2.84 6.27 -19.89
N SER A 46 -3.71 5.85 -18.97
CA SER A 46 -4.55 6.77 -18.21
C SER A 46 -4.71 6.32 -16.75
N VAL A 47 -4.61 7.27 -15.81
CA VAL A 47 -4.85 6.98 -14.39
C VAL A 47 -6.35 6.86 -14.18
N VAL A 48 -6.83 5.70 -13.70
CA VAL A 48 -8.25 5.44 -13.43
C VAL A 48 -8.59 5.49 -11.94
N ALA A 49 -7.59 5.24 -11.08
CA ALA A 49 -7.72 5.37 -9.63
C ALA A 49 -6.40 5.83 -9.02
N LEU A 50 -6.49 6.61 -7.94
CA LEU A 50 -5.34 7.16 -7.23
C LEU A 50 -5.70 7.39 -5.77
N ALA A 51 -4.78 7.11 -4.85
CA ALA A 51 -4.97 7.45 -3.46
C ALA A 51 -3.66 7.73 -2.73
N THR A 52 -3.75 8.48 -1.62
CA THR A 52 -2.70 8.58 -0.62
C THR A 52 -3.15 8.05 0.72
N GLY A 53 -2.22 7.62 1.57
CA GLY A 53 -2.53 7.24 2.94
C GLY A 53 -1.55 6.23 3.55
N THR A 54 -1.53 6.18 4.89
CA THR A 54 -0.53 5.41 5.66
C THR A 54 -1.09 4.78 6.95
N LYS A 55 -2.41 4.79 7.10
CA LYS A 55 -3.06 4.61 8.41
C LYS A 55 -4.08 3.48 8.39
N CYS A 56 -4.29 2.88 9.55
CA CYS A 56 -5.24 1.80 9.77
C CYS A 56 -5.90 2.05 11.13
N LEU A 57 -7.23 1.93 11.21
CA LEU A 57 -7.95 2.05 12.47
C LEU A 57 -7.65 0.85 13.37
N GLY A 58 -7.72 1.06 14.69
CA GLY A 58 -7.65 0.02 15.71
C GLY A 58 -9.00 -0.67 15.92
N ASN A 59 -9.01 -1.83 16.57
CA ASN A 59 -10.20 -2.65 16.73
C ASN A 59 -11.26 -1.97 17.61
N SER A 60 -10.82 -1.27 18.66
CA SER A 60 -11.65 -0.44 19.52
C SER A 60 -12.36 0.69 18.75
N GLU A 61 -11.72 1.30 17.75
CA GLU A 61 -12.38 2.31 16.90
C GLU A 61 -13.35 1.67 15.91
N LEU A 62 -13.06 0.45 15.45
CA LEU A 62 -13.92 -0.28 14.51
C LEU A 62 -15.16 -0.88 15.19
N SER A 63 -15.08 -1.26 16.47
CA SER A 63 -16.18 -1.89 17.20
C SER A 63 -17.12 -0.93 17.91
N LYS A 64 -16.77 0.36 17.99
CA LYS A 64 -17.61 1.40 18.62
C LYS A 64 -18.90 1.69 17.85
N GLY A 65 -19.96 2.06 18.55
CA GLY A 65 -21.18 2.59 17.93
C GLY A 65 -22.12 1.53 17.35
N SER A 66 -23.14 2.00 16.63
CA SER A 66 -24.17 1.19 15.97
C SER A 66 -23.61 0.40 14.77
N GLN A 67 -24.38 -0.57 14.27
CA GLN A 67 -23.97 -1.36 13.11
C GLN A 67 -23.75 -0.51 11.85
N GLU A 68 -24.57 0.51 11.65
CA GLU A 68 -24.44 1.46 10.54
C GLU A 68 -23.17 2.30 10.67
N GLU A 69 -22.87 2.78 11.88
CA GLU A 69 -21.65 3.54 12.14
C GLU A 69 -20.40 2.67 11.87
N LYS A 70 -20.44 1.38 12.22
CA LYS A 70 -19.35 0.44 11.89
C LYS A 70 -19.16 0.30 10.38
N GLY A 71 -20.25 0.17 9.62
CA GLY A 71 -20.24 0.08 8.16
C GLY A 71 -19.74 1.35 7.44
N SER A 72 -19.81 2.50 8.11
CA SER A 72 -19.37 3.80 7.58
C SER A 72 -17.87 4.10 7.72
N ARG A 73 -17.11 3.27 8.45
CA ARG A 73 -15.69 3.50 8.75
C ARG A 73 -14.76 2.74 7.81
N LEU A 74 -13.64 3.37 7.46
CA LEU A 74 -12.57 2.71 6.73
C LEU A 74 -11.58 2.05 7.69
N SER A 75 -11.49 0.73 7.64
CA SER A 75 -10.53 -0.03 8.46
C SER A 75 -9.08 0.21 8.06
N ASP A 76 -8.78 0.24 6.77
CA ASP A 76 -7.43 0.46 6.25
C ASP A 76 -7.42 1.59 5.21
N SER A 77 -6.70 2.65 5.57
CA SER A 77 -6.49 3.87 4.80
C SER A 77 -5.06 3.93 4.25
N HIS A 78 -4.39 2.79 4.05
CA HIS A 78 -3.16 2.75 3.26
C HIS A 78 -3.46 3.06 1.79
N ALA A 79 -2.54 3.78 1.14
CA ALA A 79 -2.68 4.22 -0.25
C ALA A 79 -3.03 3.07 -1.21
N GLU A 80 -2.40 1.90 -1.04
CA GLU A 80 -2.63 0.74 -1.89
C GLU A 80 -4.07 0.23 -1.79
N VAL A 81 -4.61 0.19 -0.56
CA VAL A 81 -5.96 -0.27 -0.27
C VAL A 81 -6.99 0.74 -0.76
N LEU A 82 -6.76 2.03 -0.50
CA LEU A 82 -7.64 3.10 -0.94
C LEU A 82 -7.68 3.22 -2.47
N SER A 83 -6.54 3.05 -3.15
CA SER A 83 -6.47 3.05 -4.61
C SER A 83 -7.31 1.92 -5.21
N ARG A 84 -7.30 0.74 -4.60
CA ARG A 84 -8.20 -0.35 -5.01
C ARG A 84 -9.68 0.00 -4.75
N ARG A 85 -10.01 0.63 -3.62
CA ARG A 85 -11.41 1.05 -3.33
C ARG A 85 -11.89 2.11 -4.33
N ALA A 86 -11.04 3.07 -4.68
CA ALA A 86 -11.27 4.02 -5.77
C ALA A 86 -11.52 3.31 -7.10
N PHE A 87 -10.71 2.29 -7.40
CA PHE A 87 -10.87 1.49 -8.61
C PHE A 87 -12.19 0.72 -8.63
N ILE A 88 -12.64 0.15 -7.52
CA ILE A 88 -13.98 -0.48 -7.45
C ILE A 88 -15.09 0.53 -7.80
N ARG A 89 -14.98 1.78 -7.35
CA ARG A 89 -15.94 2.83 -7.73
C ARG A 89 -15.86 3.20 -9.21
N TYR A 90 -14.66 3.17 -9.80
CA TYR A 90 -14.49 3.27 -11.25
C TYR A 90 -15.19 2.10 -11.97
N LEU A 91 -15.01 0.86 -11.51
CA LEU A 91 -15.69 -0.31 -12.10
C LEU A 91 -17.22 -0.18 -12.06
N TYR A 92 -17.80 0.29 -10.95
CA TYR A 92 -19.25 0.54 -10.88
C TYR A 92 -19.72 1.55 -11.93
N ASP A 93 -18.99 2.65 -12.13
CA ASP A 93 -19.33 3.64 -13.16
C ASP A 93 -19.23 3.06 -14.58
N GLN A 94 -18.23 2.21 -14.82
CA GLN A 94 -18.05 1.53 -16.12
C GLN A 94 -19.11 0.45 -16.36
N ILE A 95 -19.55 -0.26 -15.32
CA ILE A 95 -20.69 -1.19 -15.40
C ILE A 95 -21.96 -0.42 -15.74
N ASP A 96 -22.23 0.68 -15.05
CA ASP A 96 -23.41 1.51 -15.31
C ASP A 96 -23.40 2.10 -16.73
N LEU A 97 -22.23 2.52 -17.24
CA LEU A 97 -22.06 2.90 -18.65
C LEU A 97 -22.41 1.77 -19.62
N THR A 98 -21.97 0.55 -19.33
CA THR A 98 -22.25 -0.64 -20.16
C THR A 98 -23.73 -1.03 -20.12
N LEU A 99 -24.39 -0.88 -18.97
CA LEU A 99 -25.80 -1.24 -18.83
C LEU A 99 -26.76 -0.21 -19.47
N ASN A 100 -26.34 1.05 -19.54
CA ASN A 100 -27.08 2.14 -20.17
C ASN A 100 -26.64 2.42 -21.62
N ASP A 101 -25.90 1.50 -22.25
CA ASP A 101 -25.38 1.60 -23.63
C ASP A 101 -24.68 2.95 -23.93
N SER A 102 -24.04 3.53 -22.91
CA SER A 102 -23.46 4.88 -22.93
C SER A 102 -21.96 4.89 -23.26
N GLY A 103 -21.41 3.77 -23.75
CA GLY A 103 -20.00 3.63 -24.15
C GLY A 103 -19.01 3.51 -22.99
N SER A 104 -18.94 2.32 -22.38
CA SER A 104 -17.91 2.00 -21.37
C SER A 104 -16.53 1.85 -21.99
N ALA A 105 -15.51 2.38 -21.31
CA ALA A 105 -14.12 2.32 -21.80
C ALA A 105 -13.51 0.92 -21.63
N ILE A 106 -14.02 0.13 -20.68
CA ILE A 106 -13.37 -1.14 -20.29
C ILE A 106 -14.28 -2.37 -20.42
N PHE A 107 -15.59 -2.19 -20.57
CA PHE A 107 -16.52 -3.31 -20.59
C PHE A 107 -17.43 -3.29 -21.81
N SER A 108 -17.73 -4.48 -22.33
CA SER A 108 -18.73 -4.73 -23.36
C SER A 108 -19.78 -5.73 -22.83
N ARG A 109 -20.87 -5.92 -23.58
CA ARG A 109 -21.84 -7.00 -23.36
C ARG A 109 -21.69 -8.03 -24.46
N ASN A 110 -21.69 -9.31 -24.08
CA ASN A 110 -21.75 -10.40 -25.05
C ASN A 110 -23.20 -10.73 -25.45
N ASP A 111 -23.36 -11.66 -26.39
CA ASP A 111 -24.68 -12.10 -26.90
C ASP A 111 -25.60 -12.67 -25.81
N LYS A 112 -25.04 -13.09 -24.66
CA LYS A 112 -25.76 -13.58 -23.48
C LYS A 112 -26.03 -12.48 -22.45
N ASN A 113 -25.88 -11.21 -22.83
CA ASN A 113 -26.04 -10.05 -21.97
C ASN A 113 -25.12 -10.01 -20.74
N LYS A 114 -24.04 -10.80 -20.71
CA LYS A 114 -23.03 -10.77 -19.65
C LYS A 114 -22.01 -9.68 -19.93
N ILE A 115 -21.55 -9.03 -18.86
CA ILE A 115 -20.51 -8.02 -18.93
C ILE A 115 -19.15 -8.72 -19.05
N GLU A 116 -18.39 -8.33 -20.07
CA GLU A 116 -17.05 -8.84 -20.33
C GLU A 116 -16.05 -7.70 -20.38
N LEU A 117 -14.81 -7.96 -19.95
CA LEU A 117 -13.72 -7.02 -20.07
C LEU A 117 -13.29 -6.92 -21.54
N ASN A 118 -13.15 -5.70 -22.06
CA ASN A 118 -12.69 -5.46 -23.42
C ASN A 118 -11.35 -6.18 -23.65
N SER A 119 -11.17 -6.74 -24.86
CA SER A 119 -9.88 -7.31 -25.25
C SER A 119 -8.84 -6.21 -25.41
N ASN A 120 -7.57 -6.54 -25.20
CA ASN A 120 -6.40 -5.65 -25.39
C ASN A 120 -6.29 -4.46 -24.45
N ILE A 121 -7.01 -4.45 -23.32
CA ILE A 121 -6.73 -3.51 -22.23
C ILE A 121 -6.03 -4.22 -21.07
N SER A 122 -5.32 -3.45 -20.26
CA SER A 122 -4.71 -3.99 -19.06
C SER A 122 -4.55 -2.96 -17.95
N PHE A 123 -4.43 -3.46 -16.71
CA PHE A 123 -4.33 -2.64 -15.52
C PHE A 123 -2.96 -2.79 -14.87
N HIS A 124 -2.38 -1.65 -14.53
CA HIS A 124 -1.03 -1.54 -13.98
C HIS A 124 -1.11 -0.80 -12.65
N PHE A 125 -0.51 -1.38 -11.62
CA PHE A 125 -0.52 -0.82 -10.28
C PHE A 125 0.76 -0.02 -10.02
N PHE A 126 0.62 1.14 -9.41
CA PHE A 126 1.74 1.95 -8.94
C PHE A 126 1.68 2.09 -7.42
N SER A 127 2.83 1.99 -6.76
CA SER A 127 3.00 2.44 -5.38
C SER A 127 4.33 3.17 -5.23
N SER A 128 4.30 4.38 -4.68
CA SER A 128 5.51 5.16 -4.38
C SER A 128 6.44 4.50 -3.35
N GLN A 129 5.95 3.51 -2.61
CA GLN A 129 6.75 2.72 -1.67
C GLN A 129 6.45 1.23 -1.79
N THR A 130 7.45 0.41 -1.45
CA THR A 130 7.30 -1.04 -1.31
C THR A 130 6.17 -1.36 -0.31
N PRO A 131 5.23 -2.26 -0.68
CA PRO A 131 4.10 -2.60 0.19
C PRO A 131 4.55 -3.07 1.57
N CYS A 132 3.93 -2.56 2.63
CA CYS A 132 4.25 -3.00 3.98
C CYS A 132 3.93 -4.50 4.17
N GLY A 133 4.64 -5.16 5.08
CA GLY A 133 4.55 -6.61 5.28
C GLY A 133 5.76 -7.31 4.68
N ASP A 134 5.54 -8.51 4.12
CA ASP A 134 6.63 -9.38 3.67
C ASP A 134 7.51 -8.79 2.56
N CYS A 135 6.94 -8.00 1.65
CA CYS A 135 7.70 -7.36 0.56
C CYS A 135 8.75 -6.37 1.06
N SER A 136 8.58 -5.85 2.29
CA SER A 136 9.47 -4.84 2.89
C SER A 136 10.59 -5.43 3.76
N ILE A 137 10.71 -6.77 3.83
CA ILE A 137 11.70 -7.47 4.66
C ILE A 137 12.80 -8.04 3.76
N PHE A 138 13.92 -7.35 3.69
CA PHE A 138 15.10 -7.77 2.93
C PHE A 138 16.35 -7.02 3.41
N PRO A 139 17.57 -7.55 3.15
CA PRO A 139 18.81 -6.92 3.59
C PRO A 139 18.94 -5.47 3.13
N LYS A 140 19.44 -4.59 4.00
CA LYS A 140 19.87 -3.26 3.59
C LYS A 140 21.18 -3.37 2.81
N LEU A 141 21.31 -2.60 1.74
CA LEU A 141 22.60 -2.46 1.05
C LEU A 141 23.60 -1.81 2.01
N GLU A 142 24.78 -2.40 2.14
CA GLU A 142 25.86 -1.85 2.95
C GLU A 142 26.27 -0.50 2.38
N THR A 143 26.15 0.55 3.18
CA THR A 143 26.74 1.86 2.87
C THR A 143 27.99 1.97 3.73
N ASN A 144 29.14 2.31 3.13
CA ASN A 144 30.42 2.54 3.80
C ASN A 144 30.38 3.81 4.67
N GLY A 145 29.45 3.86 5.63
CA GLY A 145 29.24 4.94 6.56
C GLY A 145 28.78 4.39 7.92
N PRO A 146 28.95 5.16 9.01
CA PRO A 146 28.57 4.70 10.33
C PRO A 146 27.05 4.44 10.37
N SER A 147 26.69 3.16 10.43
CA SER A 147 25.31 2.72 10.58
C SER A 147 24.71 3.34 11.84
N PRO A 148 23.51 3.95 11.80
CA PRO A 148 22.81 4.36 13.01
C PRO A 148 22.23 3.12 13.72
N CYS A 149 23.11 2.32 14.33
CA CYS A 149 22.73 1.18 15.15
C CYS A 149 22.13 1.68 16.47
N LYS A 150 20.81 1.54 16.63
CA LYS A 150 20.10 1.79 17.91
C LYS A 150 20.13 0.60 18.88
N ILE A 151 20.98 -0.41 18.66
CA ILE A 151 21.20 -1.47 19.65
C ILE A 151 22.71 -1.72 19.72
N ARG A 152 23.37 -1.11 20.69
CA ARG A 152 24.71 -1.50 21.14
C ARG A 152 24.49 -2.49 22.30
N ARG A 153 24.76 -3.78 22.10
CA ARG A 153 24.99 -4.67 23.25
C ARG A 153 26.47 -4.56 23.61
N VAL A 154 26.75 -4.19 24.85
CA VAL A 154 28.09 -4.31 25.43
C VAL A 154 28.15 -5.70 26.03
N ASN A 155 28.84 -6.63 25.37
CA ASN A 155 29.24 -7.87 26.04
C ASN A 155 30.54 -7.58 26.77
N LYS A 156 30.60 -7.89 28.07
CA LYS A 156 31.84 -7.83 28.85
C LYS A 156 32.53 -9.18 28.73
N ASP A 157 33.82 -9.18 28.39
CA ASP A 157 34.64 -10.38 28.53
C ASP A 157 34.93 -10.69 30.02
N ALA A 158 35.58 -11.83 30.28
CA ALA A 158 35.97 -12.24 31.64
C ALA A 158 36.93 -11.25 32.35
N ASN A 159 37.48 -10.28 31.61
CA ASN A 159 38.42 -9.27 32.10
C ASN A 159 37.80 -7.85 32.16
N GLY A 160 36.48 -7.71 31.92
CA GLY A 160 35.77 -6.44 32.00
C GLY A 160 35.95 -5.48 30.81
N HIS A 161 36.62 -5.89 29.73
CA HIS A 161 36.66 -5.14 28.48
C HIS A 161 35.36 -5.33 27.69
N GLY A 162 34.78 -4.21 27.26
CA GLY A 162 33.58 -4.24 26.41
C GLY A 162 33.93 -4.64 24.99
N ILE A 163 33.55 -5.85 24.57
CA ILE A 163 33.62 -6.24 23.17
C ILE A 163 32.45 -5.58 22.45
N VAL A 164 32.75 -4.60 21.59
CA VAL A 164 31.78 -4.01 20.68
C VAL A 164 31.69 -4.92 19.45
N GLU A 165 30.81 -5.92 19.50
CA GLU A 165 30.42 -6.66 18.28
C GLU A 165 29.58 -5.74 17.40
N SER A 166 30.25 -4.97 16.55
CA SER A 166 29.62 -4.26 15.44
C SER A 166 29.52 -5.19 14.23
N TYR A 167 28.52 -4.96 13.38
CA TYR A 167 28.25 -5.60 12.07
C TYR A 167 27.22 -6.74 12.03
N TYR A 168 26.08 -6.60 12.71
CA TYR A 168 24.90 -7.32 12.22
C TYR A 168 24.44 -6.71 10.90
N LYS A 169 24.40 -7.51 9.83
CA LYS A 169 23.70 -7.14 8.58
C LYS A 169 22.24 -6.89 8.93
N ASP A 170 21.77 -5.66 8.74
CA ASP A 170 20.41 -5.26 9.11
C ASP A 170 19.47 -5.39 7.91
N VAL A 171 18.17 -5.51 8.18
CA VAL A 171 17.12 -5.63 7.16
C VAL A 171 16.25 -4.38 7.14
N HIS A 172 15.63 -4.10 6.00
CA HIS A 172 14.43 -3.27 5.97
C HIS A 172 13.35 -3.95 6.80
N ARG A 173 12.71 -3.18 7.71
CA ARG A 173 11.76 -3.70 8.69
C ARG A 173 10.35 -3.25 8.36
N THR A 174 9.39 -4.08 8.73
CA THR A 174 7.96 -3.76 8.60
C THR A 174 7.37 -3.35 9.94
N GLY A 175 6.40 -2.45 9.90
CA GLY A 175 5.55 -2.20 11.07
C GLY A 175 4.54 -3.33 11.30
N ALA A 176 4.12 -4.04 10.24
CA ALA A 176 3.10 -5.08 10.33
C ALA A 176 3.59 -6.27 11.18
N LYS A 177 2.70 -6.85 11.98
CA LYS A 177 3.01 -7.92 12.93
C LYS A 177 2.56 -9.26 12.38
N CYS A 178 3.24 -10.36 12.68
CA CYS A 178 2.72 -11.69 12.37
C CYS A 178 1.32 -11.87 12.98
N VAL A 179 0.45 -12.60 12.27
CA VAL A 179 -0.91 -12.89 12.76
C VAL A 179 -0.81 -13.58 14.12
N LYS A 180 -1.62 -13.14 15.09
CA LYS A 180 -1.64 -13.72 16.43
C LYS A 180 -2.21 -15.14 16.38
N GLY A 181 -1.59 -16.07 17.11
CA GLY A 181 -2.04 -17.47 17.18
C GLY A 181 -1.41 -18.38 16.14
N GLU A 182 -0.70 -17.84 15.15
CA GLU A 182 0.13 -18.63 14.22
C GLU A 182 1.45 -19.03 14.90
N GLU A 183 1.96 -20.23 14.59
CA GLU A 183 3.23 -20.74 15.11
C GLU A 183 4.42 -19.83 14.77
N ALA A 184 4.42 -19.29 13.54
CA ALA A 184 5.51 -18.48 13.03
C ALA A 184 5.40 -17.02 13.52
N GLN A 185 6.28 -16.62 14.45
CA GLN A 185 6.37 -15.26 14.99
C GLN A 185 7.76 -14.64 14.79
N ASP A 186 7.81 -13.31 14.69
CA ASP A 186 9.08 -12.57 14.65
C ASP A 186 9.85 -12.82 15.97
N PRO A 187 11.13 -13.26 15.94
CA PRO A 187 11.89 -13.55 17.14
C PRO A 187 12.49 -12.29 17.78
N HIS A 188 12.44 -11.15 17.10
CA HIS A 188 12.90 -9.84 17.59
C HIS A 188 14.38 -9.80 17.99
N LEU A 189 15.21 -10.66 17.38
CA LEU A 189 16.66 -10.68 17.58
C LEU A 189 17.34 -9.51 16.83
N PRO A 190 18.62 -9.20 17.11
CA PRO A 190 19.34 -8.14 16.42
C PRO A 190 19.50 -8.36 14.91
N GLY A 191 19.59 -7.27 14.15
CA GLY A 191 19.92 -7.30 12.72
C GLY A 191 18.91 -8.05 11.83
N ALA A 192 19.43 -8.91 10.97
CA ALA A 192 18.66 -9.70 10.00
C ALA A 192 17.67 -10.66 10.67
N ASP A 193 17.98 -11.11 11.89
CA ASP A 193 17.16 -12.06 12.63
C ASP A 193 15.97 -11.39 13.32
N TYR A 194 15.73 -10.09 13.13
CA TYR A 194 14.61 -9.41 13.78
C TYR A 194 13.24 -9.92 13.30
N HIS A 195 13.10 -10.17 11.99
CA HIS A 195 11.88 -10.62 11.34
C HIS A 195 12.09 -11.98 10.67
N ILE A 196 11.06 -12.81 10.69
CA ILE A 196 10.97 -13.97 9.77
C ILE A 196 10.33 -13.55 8.44
N VAL A 197 10.42 -14.34 7.38
CA VAL A 197 9.74 -14.08 6.10
C VAL A 197 8.75 -15.19 5.78
N GLY A 198 7.67 -14.88 5.07
CA GLY A 198 6.62 -15.84 4.71
C GLY A 198 5.28 -15.65 5.43
N PRO A 199 5.22 -15.51 6.77
CA PRO A 199 3.96 -15.44 7.49
C PRO A 199 3.05 -14.29 7.06
N LEU A 200 1.74 -14.52 7.23
CA LEU A 200 0.73 -13.46 7.12
C LEU A 200 0.92 -12.43 8.22
N ARG A 201 0.64 -11.16 7.91
CA ARG A 201 0.85 -10.06 8.85
C ARG A 201 -0.35 -9.14 8.95
N THR A 202 -0.57 -8.57 10.12
CA THR A 202 -1.65 -7.61 10.41
C THR A 202 -1.15 -6.22 10.74
N LYS A 203 -2.07 -5.27 10.67
CA LYS A 203 -1.95 -3.85 11.00
C LYS A 203 -2.98 -3.46 12.08
N PRO A 204 -2.85 -2.29 12.71
CA PRO A 204 -1.67 -1.43 12.72
C PRO A 204 -0.50 -2.08 13.48
N GLY A 205 0.73 -1.70 13.10
CA GLY A 205 1.95 -2.20 13.75
C GLY A 205 2.21 -1.65 15.15
N ARG A 206 1.51 -0.57 15.51
CA ARG A 206 1.60 0.13 16.79
C ARG A 206 0.19 0.54 17.21
N GLY A 207 -0.07 0.47 18.51
CA GLY A 207 -1.39 0.75 19.06
C GLY A 207 -2.29 -0.48 19.03
N ASP A 208 -3.59 -0.22 19.00
CA ASP A 208 -4.64 -1.23 19.11
C ASP A 208 -4.70 -2.13 17.86
N PRO A 209 -4.39 -3.44 17.96
CA PRO A 209 -4.25 -4.34 16.82
C PRO A 209 -5.60 -4.65 16.14
N THR A 210 -5.58 -4.97 14.84
CA THR A 210 -6.77 -5.41 14.09
C THR A 210 -6.51 -6.66 13.25
N SER A 211 -7.55 -7.19 12.62
CA SER A 211 -7.48 -8.24 11.61
C SER A 211 -7.14 -7.72 10.21
N SER A 212 -6.85 -6.42 10.05
CA SER A 212 -6.48 -5.85 8.76
C SER A 212 -5.11 -6.34 8.33
N LEU A 213 -5.05 -7.19 7.29
CA LEU A 213 -3.79 -7.74 6.77
C LEU A 213 -2.85 -6.67 6.18
N SER A 214 -1.57 -7.02 6.03
CA SER A 214 -0.56 -6.17 5.42
C SER A 214 -0.85 -5.89 3.94
N CYS A 215 -0.30 -4.80 3.38
CA CYS A 215 -0.47 -4.52 1.95
C CYS A 215 0.12 -5.64 1.08
N SER A 216 1.25 -6.25 1.49
CA SER A 216 1.82 -7.42 0.81
C SER A 216 0.81 -8.57 0.69
N ASP A 217 0.18 -8.96 1.81
CA ASP A 217 -0.82 -10.05 1.85
C ASP A 217 -2.07 -9.69 1.03
N LYS A 218 -2.51 -8.42 1.10
CA LYS A 218 -3.68 -7.94 0.36
C LYS A 218 -3.43 -7.95 -1.15
N ILE A 219 -2.27 -7.48 -1.61
CA ILE A 219 -1.94 -7.49 -3.04
C ILE A 219 -1.79 -8.92 -3.53
N ALA A 220 -1.15 -9.83 -2.77
CA ALA A 220 -1.10 -11.25 -3.11
C ALA A 220 -2.51 -11.84 -3.32
N LYS A 221 -3.46 -11.54 -2.43
CA LYS A 221 -4.87 -11.92 -2.58
C LYS A 221 -5.49 -11.35 -3.85
N TRP A 222 -5.20 -10.10 -4.22
CA TRP A 222 -5.74 -9.46 -5.42
C TRP A 222 -5.16 -10.08 -6.70
N LEU A 223 -3.89 -10.46 -6.72
CA LEU A 223 -3.30 -11.18 -7.85
C LEU A 223 -4.01 -12.52 -8.09
N LEU A 224 -4.38 -13.23 -7.02
CA LEU A 224 -5.09 -14.51 -7.12
C LEU A 224 -6.59 -14.38 -7.43
N LEU A 225 -7.32 -13.48 -6.77
CA LEU A 225 -8.79 -13.40 -6.85
C LEU A 225 -9.31 -12.28 -7.77
N GLY A 226 -8.44 -11.34 -8.14
CA GLY A 226 -8.79 -10.13 -8.88
C GLY A 226 -9.12 -8.93 -7.97
N LEU A 227 -9.12 -7.74 -8.57
CA LEU A 227 -9.30 -6.47 -7.88
C LEU A 227 -10.77 -6.19 -7.49
N GLN A 228 -11.73 -6.73 -8.23
CA GLN A 228 -13.16 -6.41 -8.14
C GLN A 228 -13.81 -6.72 -6.78
N GLY A 229 -13.32 -7.75 -6.08
CA GLY A 229 -13.93 -8.22 -4.83
C GLY A 229 -15.20 -9.04 -5.05
N SER A 230 -15.79 -9.55 -3.96
CA SER A 230 -16.86 -10.54 -4.01
C SER A 230 -18.16 -10.03 -4.62
N LEU A 231 -18.60 -8.82 -4.27
CA LEU A 231 -19.87 -8.28 -4.75
C LEU A 231 -19.86 -8.07 -6.27
N LEU A 232 -18.79 -7.47 -6.80
CA LEU A 232 -18.65 -7.26 -8.24
C LEU A 232 -18.37 -8.56 -9.00
N SER A 233 -17.79 -9.59 -8.39
CA SER A 233 -17.58 -10.87 -9.09
C SER A 233 -18.88 -11.59 -9.47
N LEU A 234 -20.03 -11.16 -8.94
CA LEU A 234 -21.34 -11.63 -9.39
C LEU A 234 -21.74 -11.06 -10.75
N LEU A 235 -21.15 -9.93 -11.15
CA LEU A 235 -21.54 -9.15 -12.34
C LEU A 235 -20.47 -9.15 -13.43
N ILE A 236 -19.18 -9.18 -13.06
CA ILE A 236 -18.05 -9.02 -13.97
C ILE A 236 -16.99 -10.11 -13.76
N PRO A 237 -16.18 -10.45 -14.79
CA PRO A 237 -15.07 -11.38 -14.64
C PRO A 237 -13.97 -10.85 -13.68
N PRO A 238 -13.08 -11.72 -13.18
CA PRO A 238 -11.96 -11.31 -12.36
C PRO A 238 -11.03 -10.32 -13.07
N ILE A 239 -10.76 -9.17 -12.44
CA ILE A 239 -9.89 -8.13 -13.00
C ILE A 239 -8.46 -8.30 -12.46
N LYS A 240 -7.50 -8.58 -13.35
CA LYS A 240 -6.10 -8.85 -13.00
C LYS A 240 -5.20 -7.64 -13.24
N LEU A 241 -4.10 -7.60 -12.48
CA LEU A 241 -3.00 -6.68 -12.73
C LEU A 241 -2.00 -7.34 -13.68
N GLU A 242 -1.57 -6.62 -14.71
CA GLU A 242 -0.48 -7.04 -15.60
C GLU A 242 0.89 -6.66 -15.01
N SER A 243 0.97 -5.54 -14.31
CA SER A 243 2.21 -5.12 -13.65
C SER A 243 2.02 -4.38 -12.33
N ILE A 244 3.09 -4.35 -11.53
CA ILE A 244 3.24 -3.57 -10.31
C ILE A 244 4.55 -2.77 -10.41
N THR A 245 4.45 -1.45 -10.28
CA THR A 245 5.59 -0.52 -10.33
C THR A 245 5.80 0.13 -8.96
N ILE A 246 7.02 0.02 -8.43
CA ILE A 246 7.44 0.71 -7.19
C ILE A 246 8.19 2.00 -7.52
N GLY A 247 7.86 3.10 -6.84
CA GLY A 247 8.49 4.40 -7.05
C GLY A 247 9.96 4.46 -6.67
N GLY A 248 10.66 5.45 -7.25
CA GLY A 248 12.09 5.64 -7.09
C GLY A 248 12.50 6.09 -5.69
N ASN A 249 13.74 5.75 -5.33
CA ASN A 249 14.32 5.99 -4.01
C ASN A 249 13.44 5.45 -2.85
N SER A 250 12.67 4.39 -3.13
CA SER A 250 12.08 3.50 -2.14
C SER A 250 12.98 2.25 -2.03
N PRO A 251 13.20 1.70 -0.83
CA PRO A 251 13.83 0.39 -0.70
C PRO A 251 13.10 -0.64 -1.56
N PHE A 252 13.83 -1.37 -2.39
CA PHE A 252 13.28 -2.35 -3.31
C PHE A 252 14.18 -3.57 -3.40
N SER A 253 13.56 -4.74 -3.43
CA SER A 253 14.19 -6.02 -3.74
C SER A 253 13.17 -6.82 -4.56
N LEU A 254 13.55 -7.19 -5.79
CA LEU A 254 12.70 -7.99 -6.65
C LEU A 254 12.37 -9.32 -5.96
N ASP A 255 13.36 -9.99 -5.37
CA ASP A 255 13.15 -11.24 -4.64
C ASP A 255 12.15 -11.11 -3.49
N ALA A 256 12.23 -10.02 -2.71
CA ALA A 256 11.29 -9.78 -1.62
C ALA A 256 9.88 -9.48 -2.12
N MET A 257 9.76 -8.73 -3.23
CA MET A 257 8.48 -8.47 -3.89
C MET A 257 7.87 -9.78 -4.42
N GLU A 258 8.62 -10.59 -5.15
CA GLU A 258 8.14 -11.86 -5.68
C GLU A 258 7.76 -12.84 -4.57
N ARG A 259 8.57 -12.91 -3.50
CA ARG A 259 8.26 -13.70 -2.30
C ARG A 259 6.97 -13.24 -1.66
N GLY A 260 6.86 -11.95 -1.34
CA GLY A 260 5.72 -11.40 -0.63
C GLY A 260 4.42 -11.46 -1.43
N LEU A 261 4.51 -11.39 -2.76
CA LEU A 261 3.34 -11.32 -3.64
C LEU A 261 2.85 -12.69 -4.14
N TYR A 262 3.74 -13.66 -4.37
CA TYR A 262 3.29 -14.96 -4.90
C TYR A 262 4.15 -16.18 -4.51
N LYS A 263 5.50 -16.10 -4.45
CA LYS A 263 6.34 -17.30 -4.24
C LYS A 263 6.08 -17.99 -2.90
N ARG A 264 5.79 -17.23 -1.83
CA ARG A 264 5.50 -17.82 -0.51
C ARG A 264 4.18 -18.58 -0.42
N PHE A 265 3.29 -18.45 -1.42
CA PHE A 265 2.00 -19.15 -1.44
C PHE A 265 2.00 -20.28 -2.45
N ASN A 266 2.45 -20.01 -3.68
CA ASN A 266 2.55 -21.03 -4.72
C ASN A 266 3.47 -20.53 -5.86
N ASN A 267 4.60 -21.21 -6.04
CA ASN A 267 5.60 -20.89 -7.08
C ASN A 267 5.10 -21.09 -8.52
N LYS A 268 3.93 -21.71 -8.71
CA LYS A 268 3.28 -21.89 -10.01
C LYS A 268 2.25 -20.79 -10.33
N LEU A 269 2.05 -19.81 -9.45
CA LEU A 269 1.12 -18.70 -9.67
C LEU A 269 1.57 -17.78 -10.82
N VAL A 270 0.59 -17.06 -11.38
CA VAL A 270 0.77 -16.07 -12.43
C VAL A 270 1.86 -15.07 -12.02
N ARG A 271 2.94 -15.06 -12.81
CA ARG A 271 4.01 -14.07 -12.66
C ARG A 271 3.45 -12.71 -13.12
N VAL A 272 3.35 -11.78 -12.18
CA VAL A 272 3.07 -10.38 -12.48
C VAL A 272 4.38 -9.68 -12.80
N ASN A 273 4.37 -8.76 -13.77
CA ASN A 273 5.57 -7.97 -14.06
C ASN A 273 5.82 -6.98 -12.92
N ILE A 274 7.00 -7.03 -12.30
CA ILE A 274 7.36 -6.15 -11.19
C ILE A 274 8.49 -5.23 -11.63
N PHE A 275 8.28 -3.93 -11.48
CA PHE A 275 9.23 -2.91 -11.88
C PHE A 275 9.56 -1.98 -10.72
N GLN A 276 10.72 -1.34 -10.82
CA GLN A 276 11.05 -0.16 -10.04
C GLN A 276 11.28 1.01 -11.00
N ALA A 277 10.58 2.12 -10.76
CA ALA A 277 10.79 3.38 -11.46
C ALA A 277 11.89 4.20 -10.75
N LYS A 278 12.53 5.11 -11.47
CA LYS A 278 13.45 6.16 -11.01
C LYS A 278 12.69 7.37 -10.50
N THR A 279 11.50 7.64 -11.05
CA THR A 279 10.66 8.77 -10.64
C THR A 279 10.33 8.71 -9.15
N VAL A 280 10.67 9.78 -8.42
CA VAL A 280 10.54 9.87 -6.96
C VAL A 280 9.30 10.66 -6.57
N PHE A 281 8.50 10.10 -5.66
CA PHE A 281 7.37 10.83 -5.08
C PHE A 281 7.85 11.83 -4.00
N VAL A 282 7.56 13.12 -4.20
CA VAL A 282 8.08 14.22 -3.37
C VAL A 282 7.64 14.19 -1.91
N HIS A 283 6.43 13.71 -1.62
CA HIS A 283 5.88 13.65 -0.25
C HIS A 283 6.16 12.34 0.46
N LYS A 284 7.18 11.59 0.04
CA LYS A 284 7.63 10.39 0.74
C LYS A 284 8.29 10.73 2.09
N LYS A 285 8.45 9.71 2.93
CA LYS A 285 9.16 9.82 4.21
C LYS A 285 10.63 10.21 3.98
N GLY A 286 11.13 11.14 4.78
CA GLY A 286 12.51 11.62 4.71
C GLY A 286 12.94 12.29 6.01
N GLN A 287 14.18 12.79 6.07
CA GLN A 287 14.72 13.44 7.28
C GLN A 287 13.88 14.64 7.72
N GLN A 288 13.42 15.46 6.78
CA GLN A 288 12.58 16.63 7.05
C GLN A 288 11.09 16.29 7.21
N ARG A 289 10.65 15.12 6.72
CA ARG A 289 9.26 14.66 6.73
C ARG A 289 9.10 13.42 7.60
N SER A 290 9.00 13.63 8.91
CA SER A 290 8.90 12.56 9.91
C SER A 290 7.48 12.08 10.17
N ASP A 291 6.49 12.96 10.00
CA ASP A 291 5.16 12.76 10.53
C ASP A 291 4.23 12.17 9.46
N PRO A 292 3.57 11.03 9.68
CA PRO A 292 2.63 10.51 8.71
C PRO A 292 1.40 11.42 8.61
N CYS A 293 1.07 11.86 7.40
CA CYS A 293 -0.07 12.72 7.12
C CYS A 293 -1.37 12.08 7.63
N PRO A 294 -2.21 12.82 8.40
CA PRO A 294 -3.43 12.28 8.99
C PRO A 294 -4.60 12.25 8.00
N ILE A 295 -4.42 12.79 6.79
CA ILE A 295 -5.43 12.86 5.75
C ILE A 295 -5.00 11.97 4.58
N SER A 296 -5.95 11.17 4.11
CA SER A 296 -5.82 10.36 2.91
C SER A 296 -6.62 11.00 1.77
N ILE A 297 -6.05 11.05 0.58
CA ILE A 297 -6.72 11.49 -0.64
C ILE A 297 -7.19 10.25 -1.39
N ILE A 298 -8.40 10.27 -1.95
CA ILE A 298 -8.92 9.23 -2.83
C ILE A 298 -9.46 9.90 -4.08
N TRP A 299 -9.09 9.42 -5.27
CA TRP A 299 -9.56 9.90 -6.56
C TRP A 299 -9.82 8.72 -7.52
N CYS A 300 -10.88 8.81 -8.32
CA CYS A 300 -11.15 7.90 -9.43
C CYS A 300 -11.76 8.62 -10.64
N ALA A 301 -11.56 8.05 -11.83
CA ALA A 301 -12.00 8.60 -13.11
C ALA A 301 -13.46 8.23 -13.43
N VAL A 302 -14.43 8.91 -12.82
CA VAL A 302 -15.88 8.66 -13.04
C VAL A 302 -16.60 9.86 -13.65
N ARG A 303 -17.73 9.63 -14.33
CA ARG A 303 -18.54 10.68 -15.01
C ARG A 303 -18.96 11.85 -14.11
N ASN A 304 -19.38 11.57 -12.87
CA ASN A 304 -19.81 12.59 -11.92
C ASN A 304 -18.61 13.18 -11.17
N ARG A 305 -18.19 14.39 -11.58
CA ARG A 305 -17.14 15.30 -11.03
C ARG A 305 -16.21 14.70 -9.97
N PHE A 306 -14.91 14.65 -10.30
CA PHE A 306 -13.74 14.56 -9.40
C PHE A 306 -14.08 14.18 -7.95
N CYS A 307 -14.32 12.89 -7.68
CA CYS A 307 -14.52 12.45 -6.31
C CYS A 307 -13.16 12.44 -5.61
N ILE A 308 -12.74 13.61 -5.13
CA ILE A 308 -11.63 13.78 -4.22
C ILE A 308 -12.23 13.71 -2.82
N GLN A 309 -12.12 12.56 -2.16
CA GLN A 309 -12.49 12.46 -0.75
C GLN A 309 -11.23 12.57 0.11
N CYS A 310 -11.20 13.58 0.98
CA CYS A 310 -10.22 13.68 2.04
C CYS A 310 -10.76 12.96 3.27
N ILE A 311 -10.09 11.89 3.70
CA ILE A 311 -10.49 11.12 4.87
C ILE A 311 -9.50 11.40 5.99
N ARG A 312 -10.00 11.89 7.11
CA ARG A 312 -9.20 12.22 8.29
C ARG A 312 -9.38 11.12 9.33
N ASP A 313 -8.28 10.58 9.85
CA ASP A 313 -8.38 9.62 10.94
C ASP A 313 -8.83 10.29 12.25
N SER A 314 -9.85 9.71 12.88
CA SER A 314 -10.39 10.13 14.18
C SER A 314 -9.36 10.04 15.32
N SER A 315 -8.42 9.09 15.24
CA SER A 315 -7.42 8.82 16.29
C SER A 315 -6.45 9.98 16.58
N CYS A 316 -6.32 10.95 15.66
CA CYS A 316 -5.52 12.16 15.90
C CYS A 316 -6.19 13.16 16.87
N ARG A 317 -7.48 13.04 17.17
CA ARG A 317 -8.14 13.90 18.18
C ARG A 317 -7.64 13.61 19.60
N GLN A 318 -7.22 12.37 19.89
CA GLN A 318 -6.86 11.97 21.25
C GLN A 318 -5.49 12.53 21.67
N LYS A 319 -4.44 12.32 20.85
CA LYS A 319 -3.08 12.79 21.17
C LYS A 319 -2.94 14.32 21.31
N ALA A 320 -3.74 15.09 20.57
CA ALA A 320 -3.74 16.54 20.68
C ALA A 320 -4.43 17.05 21.97
N ARG A 321 -5.33 16.26 22.56
CA ARG A 321 -5.96 16.55 23.86
C ARG A 321 -5.06 16.13 25.02
N ASP A 322 -4.36 15.01 24.89
CA ASP A 322 -3.47 14.50 25.94
C ASP A 322 -2.23 15.39 26.10
N ASN A 323 -1.60 15.81 25.00
CA ASN A 323 -0.47 16.77 25.03
C ASN A 323 -0.85 18.17 25.53
N LYS A 324 -2.14 18.54 25.55
CA LYS A 324 -2.62 19.79 26.14
C LYS A 324 -2.86 19.69 27.65
N LYS A 325 -3.05 18.48 28.19
CA LYS A 325 -3.17 18.23 29.63
C LYS A 325 -1.80 18.16 30.31
N GLU A 326 -0.79 17.56 29.67
CA GLU A 326 0.59 17.52 30.22
C GLU A 326 1.32 18.86 30.23
N LYS A 327 0.87 19.86 29.45
CA LYS A 327 1.42 21.24 29.51
C LYS A 327 0.68 22.16 30.49
N ARG A 328 -0.28 21.62 31.25
CA ARG A 328 -1.08 22.35 32.26
C ARG A 328 -0.99 21.72 33.65
N GLN A 329 0.01 20.86 33.87
CA GLN A 329 0.46 20.43 35.19
C GLN A 329 1.88 20.94 35.41
#